data_AF-A0A451BT66-F1
#
_entry.id   AF-A0A451BT66-F1
#
_cell.length_a   1.000
_cell.length_b   1.000
_cell.length_c   1.000
_cell.angle_alpha   90.00
_cell.angle_beta   90.00
_cell.angle_gamma   90.00
#
_symmetry.space_group_name_H-M   'P 1'
#
loop_
_entity.id
_entity.type
_entity.pdbx_description
1 polymer ?
#
loop_
_entity_poly.entity_id
_entity_poly.type
_entity_poly.pdbx_seq_one_letter_code
_entity_poly.pdbx_strand_id
1 'polypeptide(L)' 'MRLIDEQYMLTPFFGSRQMTRWLNNQGHNLNRKRIRRLMGKMGLWGTVPGPHTSRRHARHKPLSVAWLGS' A
#
# COMPACT_ATOMS: atom_id res chain seq x y z
N MET A 1 -0.52 5.93 -18.81
CA MET A 1 0.69 6.12 -17.99
C MET A 1 0.86 7.59 -17.61
N ARG A 2 0.70 8.53 -18.54
CA ARG A 2 0.77 10.00 -18.31
C ARG A 2 0.09 10.50 -17.03
N LEU A 3 -1.19 10.19 -16.82
CA LEU A 3 -1.93 10.66 -15.63
C LEU A 3 -1.30 10.26 -14.28
N ILE A 4 -0.71 9.07 -14.17
CA ILE A 4 -0.04 8.65 -12.92
C ILE A 4 1.26 9.41 -12.75
N ASP A 5 1.98 9.62 -13.84
CA ASP A 5 3.26 10.32 -13.86
C ASP A 5 3.08 11.82 -13.53
N GLU A 6 2.13 12.48 -14.19
CA GLU A 6 1.73 13.87 -13.93
C GLU A 6 1.28 14.06 -12.48
N GLN A 7 0.38 13.19 -11.99
CA GLN A 7 -0.06 13.28 -10.59
C GLN A 7 1.08 13.01 -9.61
N TYR A 8 2.01 12.11 -9.94
CA TYR A 8 3.16 11.82 -9.08
C TYR A 8 4.16 12.99 -9.04
N MET A 9 4.38 13.69 -10.14
CA MET A 9 5.18 14.93 -10.17
C MET A 9 4.55 16.02 -9.30
N LEU A 10 3.22 16.12 -9.28
CA LEU A 10 2.50 17.06 -8.41
C LEU A 10 2.49 16.61 -6.94
N THR A 11 2.47 15.29 -6.70
CA THR A 11 2.31 14.70 -5.36
C THR A 11 3.24 13.49 -5.15
N PRO A 12 4.55 13.70 -4.93
CA PRO A 12 5.53 12.62 -4.86
C PRO A 12 5.37 11.70 -3.63
N PHE A 13 4.54 12.10 -2.66
CA PHE A 13 4.20 11.32 -1.47
C PHE A 13 2.98 10.40 -1.67
N PHE A 14 2.29 10.46 -2.82
CA PHE A 14 1.12 9.63 -3.08
C PHE A 14 1.52 8.17 -3.27
N GLY A 15 1.20 7.34 -2.28
CA GLY A 15 1.26 5.90 -2.42
C GLY A 15 0.11 5.34 -3.27
N SER A 16 0.21 4.04 -3.62
CA SER A 16 -0.81 3.33 -4.43
C SER A 16 -2.26 3.53 -3.97
N ARG A 17 -2.52 3.67 -2.67
CA ARG A 17 -3.88 3.90 -2.12
C ARG A 17 -4.42 5.29 -2.47
N GLN A 18 -3.61 6.32 -2.30
CA GLN A 18 -4.02 7.71 -2.57
C GLN A 18 -4.20 7.93 -4.07
N MET A 19 -3.26 7.42 -4.87
CA MET A 19 -3.35 7.43 -6.33
C MET A 19 -4.62 6.71 -6.84
N THR A 20 -5.03 5.62 -6.18
CA THR A 20 -6.30 4.93 -6.51
C THR A 20 -7.52 5.79 -6.27
N ARG A 21 -7.62 6.47 -5.11
CA ARG A 21 -8.74 7.38 -4.85
C ARG A 21 -8.77 8.53 -5.85
N TRP A 22 -7.62 9.14 -6.12
CA TRP A 22 -7.54 10.26 -7.04
C TRP A 22 -8.00 9.87 -8.45
N LEU A 23 -7.48 8.77 -9.00
CA LEU A 23 -7.89 8.28 -10.33
C LEU A 23 -9.37 7.86 -10.39
N ASN A 24 -9.91 7.33 -9.30
CA ASN A 24 -11.33 6.96 -9.25
C ASN A 24 -12.23 8.20 -9.18
N ASN A 25 -11.80 9.26 -8.48
CA ASN A 25 -12.51 10.55 -8.49
C ASN A 25 -12.51 11.20 -9.87
N GLN A 26 -11.50 10.93 -10.70
CA GLN A 26 -11.43 11.35 -12.11
C GLN A 26 -12.21 10.40 -13.06
N GLY A 27 -12.89 9.36 -12.54
CA GLY A 27 -13.72 8.46 -13.34
C GLY A 27 -12.99 7.26 -13.96
N HIS A 28 -11.69 7.06 -13.70
CA HIS A 28 -10.93 5.97 -14.34
C HIS A 28 -11.19 4.56 -13.77
N ASN A 29 -11.88 4.46 -12.64
CA ASN A 29 -12.26 3.22 -11.94
C ASN A 29 -11.18 2.12 -11.98
N LEU A 30 -9.97 2.46 -11.51
CA LEU A 30 -8.80 1.59 -11.56
C LEU A 30 -8.61 0.84 -10.25
N ASN A 31 -8.33 -0.46 -10.33
CA ASN A 31 -7.99 -1.25 -9.16
C ASN A 31 -6.59 -0.86 -8.61
N ARG A 32 -6.46 -0.78 -7.28
CA ARG A 32 -5.18 -0.58 -6.59
C ARG A 32 -4.07 -1.53 -7.06
N LYS A 33 -4.39 -2.78 -7.37
CA LYS A 33 -3.41 -3.76 -7.90
C LYS A 33 -2.79 -3.27 -9.22
N ARG A 34 -3.60 -2.70 -10.10
CA ARG A 34 -3.17 -2.15 -11.39
C ARG A 34 -2.28 -0.94 -11.17
N ILE A 35 -2.70 0.01 -10.34
CA ILE A 35 -1.92 1.22 -10.02
C ILE A 35 -0.57 0.86 -9.40
N ARG A 36 -0.54 -0.08 -8.45
CA ARG A 36 0.71 -0.59 -7.85
C ARG A 36 1.68 -1.12 -8.91
N ARG A 37 1.18 -1.90 -9.89
CA ARG A 37 2.00 -2.42 -10.99
C ARG A 37 2.49 -1.31 -11.92
N LEU A 38 1.67 -0.30 -12.21
CA LEU A 38 2.05 0.84 -13.05
C LEU A 38 3.12 1.69 -12.36
N MET A 39 2.93 2.04 -11.08
CA MET A 39 3.92 2.76 -10.29
C MET A 39 5.24 1.99 -10.14
N GLY A 40 5.17 0.66 -9.99
CA GLY A 40 6.36 -0.20 -9.95
C GLY A 40 7.12 -0.21 -11.28
N LYS A 41 6.41 -0.26 -12.41
CA LYS A 41 7.04 -0.14 -13.75
C LYS A 41 7.70 1.21 -13.98
N MET A 42 7.21 2.27 -13.34
CA MET A 42 7.78 3.61 -13.43
C MET A 42 8.90 3.86 -12.40
N GLY A 43 9.24 2.90 -11.54
CA GLY A 43 10.27 3.08 -10.51
C GLY A 43 9.85 3.97 -9.32
N LEU A 44 8.58 4.39 -9.23
CA LEU A 44 8.07 5.33 -8.22
C LEU A 44 7.91 4.73 -6.81
N TRP A 45 8.28 3.46 -6.65
CA TRP A 45 8.07 2.68 -5.42
C TRP A 45 9.18 2.86 -4.38
N GLY A 46 10.32 3.43 -4.75
CA GLY A 46 11.49 3.56 -3.87
C GLY A 46 11.49 4.77 -2.93
N THR A 47 10.73 5.83 -3.26
CA THR A 47 10.88 7.13 -2.58
C THR A 47 9.95 7.29 -1.38
N VAL A 48 8.83 6.54 -1.33
CA VAL A 48 7.82 6.72 -0.29
C VAL A 48 8.08 5.71 0.83
N PRO A 49 8.33 6.14 2.07
CA PRO A 49 8.49 5.21 3.19
C PRO A 49 7.26 4.31 3.26
N GLY A 50 7.49 3.00 3.23
CA GLY A 50 6.43 2.01 3.33
C GLY A 50 5.62 2.23 4.61
N PRO A 51 4.32 1.87 4.63
CA PRO A 51 3.52 2.00 5.83
C PRO A 51 4.22 1.23 6.95
N HIS A 52 4.63 1.95 7.99
CA HIS A 52 4.99 1.37 9.26
C HIS A 52 3.73 0.68 9.79
N THR A 53 3.51 -0.57 9.41
CA THR A 53 2.65 -1.45 10.20
C THR A 53 3.29 -1.46 11.57
N SER A 54 2.63 -0.82 12.54
CA SER A 54 3.04 -0.84 13.95
C SER A 54 3.52 -2.24 14.26
N ARG A 55 4.80 -2.38 14.64
CA ARG A 55 5.33 -3.67 15.10
C ARG A 55 4.33 -4.21 16.11
N ARG A 56 3.80 -5.41 15.89
CA ARG A 56 2.90 -6.08 16.84
C ARG A 56 3.65 -6.07 18.18
N HIS A 57 3.14 -5.34 19.18
CA HIS A 57 3.75 -5.33 20.50
C HIS A 57 3.80 -6.78 20.99
N ALA A 58 4.99 -7.27 21.35
CA ALA A 58 5.24 -8.64 21.81
C ALA A 58 4.60 -8.99 23.18
N ARG A 59 3.62 -8.19 23.66
CA ARG A 59 3.03 -8.33 25.00
C ARG A 59 1.71 -9.10 25.07
N HIS A 60 1.25 -9.69 23.97
CA HIS A 60 0.18 -10.69 24.05
C HIS A 60 0.79 -12.09 24.12
N LYS A 61 0.89 -12.66 25.33
CA LYS A 61 1.14 -14.09 25.55
C LYS A 61 0.09 -14.88 24.76
N PRO A 62 0.46 -15.77 23.82
CA PRO A 62 -0.49 -16.79 23.39
C PRO A 62 -0.81 -17.65 24.62
N LEU A 63 -2.10 -17.89 24.89
CA LEU A 63 -2.51 -18.93 25.83
C LEU A 63 -1.81 -20.23 25.37
N SER A 64 -0.91 -20.74 26.19
CA SER A 64 -0.37 -22.08 26.04
C SER A 64 -1.51 -23.06 26.32
N VAL A 65 -2.18 -23.55 25.27
CA VAL A 65 -2.98 -24.77 25.39
C VAL A 65 -2.00 -25.94 25.38
N ALA A 66 -1.67 -26.43 26.58
CA ALA A 66 -1.03 -27.71 26.76
C ALA A 66 -2.04 -28.77 26.30
N TRP A 67 -1.76 -29.44 25.18
CA TRP A 67 -2.39 -30.71 24.87
C TRP A 67 -1.78 -31.76 25.80
N LEU A 68 -2.41 -31.96 26.96
CA LEU A 68 -2.16 -33.10 27.83
C LEU A 68 -3.35 -34.05 27.71
N GLY A 69 -3.06 -35.28 27.27
CA GLY A 69 -3.80 -36.49 27.61
C GLY A 69 -5.18 -36.69 26.97
N SER A 70 -5.26 -37.63 26.04
CA SER A 70 -5.89 -38.96 26.23
C SER A 70 -5.70 -39.81 24.99
#